data_AF-A0A3N5R0Z9-F1
#
_entry.id   AF-A0A3N5R0Z9-F1
#
_cell.length_a   1.000
_cell.length_b   1.000
_cell.length_c   1.000
_cell.angle_alpha   90.00
_cell.angle_beta   90.00
_cell.angle_gamma   90.00
#
_symmetry.space_group_name_H-M   'P 1'
#
loop_
_entity.id
_entity.type
_entity.pdbx_description
1 polymer ?
#
loop_
_entity_poly.entity_id
_entity_poly.type
_entity_poly.pdbx_seq_one_letter_code
_entity_poly.pdbx_strand_id
1 'polypeptide(L)'
;MPLNSRTIRVETLSRVEGEGALHIHTQDGRLAEVQLEIYEPPRLFEAFLRGRPLEEVPDITARICGICPVAYQMTAVHALEAALGVRISPEIRRLRRLLYCGEWIESHALHMHLLHAPDFLGYESGIAMAADHPHEVNRGLRLKKHGNQLLEVLGGRAIHPINVAVGGFYRAPRREELAALIPDFEWGLQAAIDTTRWVAELKCPDFERAYDMVALVHPDEYAFNEGRVVSTTGRDVPVTEYEQIYEEVHVPHSTSLHSHTL
;
A
#
# COMPACT_ATOMS: atom_id res chain seq x y z
N MET A 1 11.65 48.12 -4.39
CA MET A 1 11.57 47.35 -3.12
C MET A 1 12.31 46.05 -3.35
N PRO A 2 13.18 45.57 -2.45
CA PRO A 2 13.81 44.27 -2.63
C PRO A 2 12.73 43.19 -2.61
N LEU A 3 12.78 42.27 -3.57
CA LEU A 3 11.87 41.12 -3.66
C LEU A 3 12.01 40.30 -2.38
N ASN A 4 10.91 40.05 -1.68
CA ASN A 4 10.94 39.30 -0.42
C ASN A 4 10.83 37.81 -0.73
N SER A 5 11.95 37.10 -0.76
CA SER A 5 12.01 35.64 -0.99
C SER A 5 12.20 34.89 0.33
N ARG A 6 11.45 33.80 0.50
CA ARG A 6 11.54 32.91 1.66
C ARG A 6 11.39 31.46 1.23
N THR A 7 12.27 30.60 1.73
CA THR A 7 12.17 29.15 1.61
C THR A 7 11.79 28.54 2.96
N ILE A 8 10.82 27.62 2.95
CA ILE A 8 10.45 26.77 4.08
C ILE A 8 10.88 25.35 3.72
N ARG A 9 11.62 24.69 4.62
CA ARG A 9 12.11 23.33 4.42
C ARG A 9 11.59 22.43 5.52
N VAL A 10 10.93 21.35 5.12
CA VAL A 10 10.62 20.20 5.96
C VAL A 10 11.56 19.10 5.51
N GLU A 11 12.71 18.98 6.19
CA GLU A 11 13.80 18.08 5.80
C GLU A 11 13.42 16.59 5.94
N THR A 12 12.39 16.28 6.74
CA THR A 12 11.89 14.91 6.92
C THR A 12 10.38 14.93 7.14
N LEU A 13 9.66 14.17 6.33
CA LEU A 13 8.24 13.89 6.52
C LEU A 13 8.08 12.82 7.61
N SER A 14 7.21 13.08 8.58
CA SER A 14 6.89 12.13 9.65
C SER A 14 5.59 11.40 9.35
N ARG A 15 5.41 10.21 9.97
CA ARG A 15 4.21 9.37 9.84
C ARG A 15 3.87 8.94 8.40
N VAL A 16 4.91 8.82 7.56
CA VAL A 16 4.85 8.16 6.25
C VAL A 16 5.77 6.94 6.27
N GLU A 17 5.51 5.98 5.39
CA GLU A 17 6.52 4.95 5.10
C GLU A 17 7.50 5.52 4.09
N GLY A 18 8.78 5.28 4.36
CA GLY A 18 9.85 5.78 3.52
C GLY A 18 10.39 7.16 3.90
N GLU A 19 11.26 7.68 3.03
CA GLU A 19 12.01 8.91 3.26
C GLU A 19 11.65 10.00 2.25
N GLY A 20 11.13 11.12 2.75
CA GLY A 20 10.81 12.26 1.91
C GLY A 20 10.91 13.61 2.63
N ALA A 21 11.03 14.68 1.85
CA ALA A 21 11.13 16.07 2.28
C ALA A 21 10.21 16.97 1.46
N LEU A 22 9.85 18.13 2.02
CA LEU A 22 9.02 19.14 1.34
C LEU A 22 9.69 20.50 1.36
N HIS A 23 9.93 21.06 0.18
CA HIS A 23 10.49 22.40 -0.01
C HIS A 23 9.44 23.33 -0.59
N ILE A 24 9.20 24.45 0.10
CA ILE A 24 8.21 25.47 -0.30
C ILE A 24 8.95 26.79 -0.46
N HIS A 25 8.99 27.32 -1.69
CA HIS A 25 9.57 28.63 -1.98
C HIS A 25 8.46 29.65 -2.22
N THR A 26 8.59 30.80 -1.59
CA THR A 26 7.67 31.93 -1.71
C THR A 26 8.42 33.17 -2.14
N GLN A 27 7.78 33.97 -2.99
CA GLN A 27 8.29 35.24 -3.49
C GLN A 27 7.20 36.29 -3.40
N ASP A 28 7.51 37.41 -2.74
CA ASP A 28 6.60 38.54 -2.50
C ASP A 28 5.27 38.11 -1.87
N GLY A 29 5.35 37.18 -0.91
CA GLY A 29 4.18 36.63 -0.21
C GLY A 29 3.32 35.69 -1.06
N ARG A 30 3.75 35.36 -2.29
CA ARG A 30 3.10 34.38 -3.16
C ARG A 30 3.89 33.07 -3.20
N LEU A 31 3.18 31.97 -3.33
CA LEU A 31 3.79 30.67 -3.58
C LEU A 31 4.44 30.69 -4.97
N ALA A 32 5.74 30.38 -5.01
CA ALA A 32 6.50 30.28 -6.25
C ALA A 32 6.74 28.82 -6.65
N GLU A 33 7.00 27.95 -5.67
CA GLU A 33 7.32 26.53 -5.92
C GLU A 33 6.98 25.67 -4.69
N VAL A 34 6.54 24.44 -4.96
CA VAL A 34 6.42 23.35 -3.98
C VAL A 34 7.06 22.12 -4.59
N GLN A 35 8.02 21.53 -3.88
CA GLN A 35 8.75 20.35 -4.32
C GLN A 35 8.70 19.27 -3.23
N LEU A 36 8.18 18.10 -3.59
CA LEU A 36 8.25 16.88 -2.79
C LEU A 36 9.49 16.10 -3.24
N GLU A 37 10.42 15.88 -2.34
CA GLU A 37 11.65 15.14 -2.62
C GLU A 37 11.57 13.78 -1.96
N ILE A 38 11.57 12.70 -2.74
CA ILE A 38 11.86 11.36 -2.22
C ILE A 38 13.36 11.12 -2.39
N TYR A 39 14.08 10.93 -1.29
CA TYR A 39 15.54 10.78 -1.27
C TYR A 39 15.98 9.39 -0.80
N GLU A 40 15.06 8.43 -0.75
CA GLU A 40 15.40 7.04 -0.46
C GLU A 40 16.49 6.53 -1.39
N PRO A 41 17.54 5.89 -0.85
CA PRO A 41 18.59 5.34 -1.68
C PRO A 41 18.04 4.24 -2.59
N PRO A 42 18.34 4.26 -3.90
CA PRO A 42 17.90 3.21 -4.80
C PRO A 42 18.46 1.86 -4.35
N ARG A 43 17.57 0.89 -4.12
CA ARG A 43 17.93 -0.48 -3.71
C ARG A 43 18.18 -1.42 -4.89
N LEU A 44 17.87 -0.96 -6.11
CA LEU A 44 18.18 -1.62 -7.38
C LEU A 44 17.64 -3.05 -7.49
N PHE A 45 16.43 -3.30 -6.97
CA PHE A 45 15.78 -4.62 -7.01
C PHE A 45 15.69 -5.20 -8.43
N GLU A 46 15.37 -4.38 -9.43
CA GLU A 46 15.24 -4.81 -10.83
C GLU A 46 16.56 -5.38 -11.37
N ALA A 47 17.68 -4.70 -11.11
CA ALA A 47 19.00 -5.19 -11.48
C ALA A 47 19.43 -6.39 -10.64
N PHE A 48 19.12 -6.37 -9.34
CA PHE A 48 19.46 -7.41 -8.38
C PHE A 48 18.77 -8.76 -8.66
N LEU A 49 17.57 -8.73 -9.26
CA LEU A 49 16.81 -9.92 -9.64
C LEU A 49 17.35 -10.64 -10.88
N ARG A 50 18.22 -10.00 -11.68
CA ARG A 50 18.78 -10.62 -12.89
C ARG A 50 19.64 -11.82 -12.52
N GLY A 51 19.33 -12.97 -13.12
CA GLY A 51 20.05 -14.23 -12.87
C GLY A 51 19.70 -14.91 -11.54
N ARG A 52 18.72 -14.39 -10.79
CA ARG A 52 18.22 -15.07 -9.58
C ARG A 52 17.34 -16.27 -9.93
N PRO A 53 17.39 -17.35 -9.13
CA PRO A 53 16.41 -18.42 -9.21
C PRO A 53 14.99 -17.89 -9.01
N LEU A 54 14.03 -18.42 -9.75
CA LEU A 54 12.64 -17.96 -9.78
C LEU A 54 11.97 -18.12 -8.40
N GLU A 55 12.41 -19.14 -7.66
CA GLU A 55 11.90 -19.50 -6.33
C GLU A 55 12.26 -18.46 -5.26
N GLU A 56 13.36 -17.72 -5.47
CA GLU A 56 13.81 -16.68 -4.55
C GLU A 56 13.09 -15.34 -4.76
N VAL A 57 12.51 -15.12 -5.94
CA VAL A 57 11.96 -13.80 -6.34
C VAL A 57 10.84 -13.31 -5.41
N PRO A 58 9.83 -14.12 -5.03
CA PRO A 58 8.79 -13.66 -4.10
C PRO A 58 9.38 -13.27 -2.74
N ASP A 59 10.38 -14.01 -2.27
CA ASP A 59 11.06 -13.67 -1.02
C ASP A 59 11.85 -12.38 -1.15
N ILE A 60 12.67 -12.22 -2.19
CA ILE A 60 13.46 -11.00 -2.41
C ILE A 60 12.55 -9.77 -2.49
N THR A 61 11.51 -9.83 -3.33
CA THR A 61 10.60 -8.69 -3.58
C THR A 61 9.77 -8.29 -2.36
N ALA A 62 9.43 -9.23 -1.46
CA ALA A 62 8.81 -8.88 -0.17
C ALA A 62 9.64 -7.93 0.70
N ARG A 63 10.94 -7.74 0.42
CA ARG A 63 11.80 -6.82 1.19
C ARG A 63 11.82 -5.40 0.59
N ILE A 64 11.00 -5.13 -0.42
CA ILE A 64 10.82 -3.78 -0.96
C ILE A 64 10.08 -2.90 0.06
N CYS A 65 9.07 -3.39 0.75
CA CYS A 65 8.37 -2.65 1.80
C CYS A 65 8.00 -3.56 2.97
N GLY A 66 8.14 -3.06 4.19
CA GLY A 66 7.75 -3.78 5.40
C GLY A 66 6.24 -3.81 5.68
N ILE A 67 5.48 -2.92 5.02
CA ILE A 67 4.01 -2.81 5.19
C ILE A 67 3.27 -3.58 4.10
N CYS A 68 3.70 -3.50 2.83
CA CYS A 68 3.02 -4.16 1.72
C CYS A 68 3.79 -5.33 1.05
N PRO A 69 4.41 -6.26 1.79
CA PRO A 69 5.19 -7.34 1.19
C PRO A 69 4.37 -8.32 0.34
N VAL A 70 3.09 -8.53 0.65
CA VAL A 70 2.17 -9.40 -0.13
C VAL A 70 1.91 -8.79 -1.50
N ALA A 71 1.73 -7.48 -1.62
CA ALA A 71 1.59 -6.81 -2.92
C ALA A 71 2.76 -7.14 -3.86
N TYR A 72 4.00 -7.05 -3.35
CA TYR A 72 5.19 -7.41 -4.13
C TYR A 72 5.27 -8.91 -4.43
N GLN A 73 4.94 -9.76 -3.46
CA GLN A 73 4.93 -11.21 -3.65
C GLN A 73 3.91 -11.67 -4.69
N MET A 74 2.69 -11.15 -4.64
CA MET A 74 1.62 -11.47 -5.58
C MET A 74 1.98 -10.99 -6.97
N THR A 75 2.51 -9.77 -7.10
CA THR A 75 3.00 -9.24 -8.38
C THR A 75 4.09 -10.15 -8.96
N ALA A 76 5.08 -10.54 -8.15
CA ALA A 76 6.14 -11.44 -8.56
C ALA A 76 5.62 -12.81 -9.02
N VAL A 77 4.78 -13.48 -8.23
CA VAL A 77 4.30 -14.82 -8.61
C VAL A 77 3.36 -14.77 -9.81
N HIS A 78 2.53 -13.74 -9.98
CA HIS A 78 1.69 -13.62 -11.17
C HIS A 78 2.53 -13.41 -12.43
N ALA A 79 3.59 -12.60 -12.37
CA ALA A 79 4.51 -12.41 -13.49
C ALA A 79 5.23 -13.74 -13.85
N LEU A 80 5.71 -14.47 -12.85
CA LEU A 80 6.37 -15.76 -13.04
C LEU A 80 5.42 -16.83 -13.58
N GLU A 81 4.20 -16.91 -13.06
CA GLU A 81 3.19 -17.86 -13.53
C GLU A 81 2.75 -17.57 -14.96
N ALA A 82 2.60 -16.30 -15.32
CA ALA A 82 2.34 -15.88 -16.69
C ALA A 82 3.48 -16.31 -17.63
N ALA A 83 4.74 -16.07 -17.24
CA ALA A 83 5.92 -16.45 -18.01
C ALA A 83 6.07 -17.97 -18.18
N LEU A 84 5.70 -18.75 -17.15
CA LEU A 84 5.78 -20.21 -17.15
C LEU A 84 4.53 -20.90 -17.71
N GLY A 85 3.46 -20.16 -18.01
CA GLY A 85 2.17 -20.72 -18.42
C GLY A 85 1.46 -21.51 -17.32
N VAL A 86 1.75 -21.23 -16.05
CA VAL A 86 1.14 -21.91 -14.90
C VAL A 86 -0.27 -21.37 -14.66
N ARG A 87 -1.23 -22.28 -14.49
CA ARG A 87 -2.62 -21.97 -14.13
C ARG A 87 -2.87 -22.46 -12.70
N ILE A 88 -3.31 -21.57 -11.82
CA ILE A 88 -3.69 -21.92 -10.44
C ILE A 88 -5.14 -22.38 -10.35
N SER A 89 -5.46 -23.16 -9.32
CA SER A 89 -6.84 -23.56 -9.06
C SER A 89 -7.66 -22.41 -8.43
N PRO A 90 -9.01 -22.44 -8.53
CA PRO A 90 -9.88 -21.50 -7.83
C PRO A 90 -9.64 -21.43 -6.31
N GLU A 91 -9.26 -22.55 -5.69
CA GLU A 91 -8.94 -22.63 -4.26
C GLU A 91 -7.70 -21.81 -3.92
N ILE A 92 -6.63 -21.95 -4.70
CA ILE A 92 -5.39 -21.18 -4.53
C ILE A 92 -5.66 -19.69 -4.76
N ARG A 93 -6.46 -19.35 -5.78
CA ARG A 93 -6.88 -17.96 -6.04
C ARG A 93 -7.60 -17.36 -4.83
N ARG A 94 -8.54 -18.09 -4.23
CA ARG A 94 -9.26 -17.65 -3.01
C ARG A 94 -8.31 -17.47 -1.82
N LEU A 95 -7.34 -18.35 -1.64
CA LEU A 95 -6.33 -18.21 -0.57
C LEU A 95 -5.42 -17.00 -0.78
N ARG A 96 -4.98 -16.72 -2.02
CA ARG A 96 -4.22 -15.51 -2.33
C ARG A 96 -5.02 -14.23 -2.10
N ARG A 97 -6.31 -14.23 -2.48
CA ARG A 97 -7.22 -13.12 -2.18
C ARG A 97 -7.33 -12.91 -0.66
N LEU A 98 -7.48 -13.98 0.11
CA LEU A 98 -7.55 -13.90 1.57
C LEU A 98 -6.24 -13.39 2.19
N LEU A 99 -5.08 -13.79 1.66
CA LEU A 99 -3.77 -13.26 2.06
C LEU A 99 -3.69 -11.74 1.84
N TYR A 100 -4.11 -11.27 0.67
CA TYR A 100 -4.14 -9.84 0.34
C TYR A 100 -5.08 -9.05 1.26
N CYS A 101 -6.26 -9.60 1.58
CA CYS A 101 -7.15 -9.00 2.56
C CYS A 101 -6.48 -8.86 3.94
N GLY A 102 -5.65 -9.81 4.35
CA GLY A 102 -4.88 -9.73 5.60
C GLY A 102 -3.94 -8.52 5.62
N GLU A 103 -3.18 -8.33 4.54
CA GLU A 103 -2.31 -7.16 4.37
C GLU A 103 -3.11 -5.85 4.35
N TRP A 104 -4.23 -5.80 3.65
CA TRP A 104 -5.05 -4.58 3.58
C TRP A 104 -5.64 -4.21 4.93
N ILE A 105 -6.15 -5.18 5.68
CA ILE A 105 -6.68 -4.94 7.03
C ILE A 105 -5.57 -4.37 7.92
N GLU A 106 -4.37 -4.95 7.89
CA GLU A 106 -3.29 -4.46 8.76
C GLU A 106 -2.78 -3.09 8.33
N SER A 107 -2.54 -2.90 7.03
CA SER A 107 -2.00 -1.67 6.46
C SER A 107 -2.97 -0.51 6.62
N HIS A 108 -4.24 -0.69 6.29
CA HIS A 108 -5.24 0.38 6.41
C HIS A 108 -5.55 0.71 7.88
N ALA A 109 -5.61 -0.30 8.76
CA ALA A 109 -5.81 -0.04 10.18
C ALA A 109 -4.64 0.75 10.79
N LEU A 110 -3.39 0.38 10.44
CA LEU A 110 -2.18 1.11 10.83
C LEU A 110 -2.23 2.54 10.30
N HIS A 111 -2.44 2.72 9.00
CA HIS A 111 -2.45 4.02 8.36
C HIS A 111 -3.51 4.94 8.98
N MET A 112 -4.76 4.50 9.06
CA MET A 112 -5.83 5.37 9.53
C MET A 112 -5.72 5.72 11.00
N HIS A 113 -5.42 4.76 11.90
CA HIS A 113 -5.48 5.01 13.33
C HIS A 113 -4.18 5.57 13.93
N LEU A 114 -3.02 5.30 13.32
CA LEU A 114 -1.73 5.72 13.90
C LEU A 114 -1.01 6.78 13.08
N LEU A 115 -1.22 6.82 11.76
CA LEU A 115 -0.54 7.75 10.88
C LEU A 115 -1.42 8.95 10.54
N HIS A 116 -2.66 8.73 10.13
CA HIS A 116 -3.51 9.76 9.53
C HIS A 116 -4.39 10.50 10.56
N ALA A 117 -5.16 9.78 11.39
CA ALA A 117 -6.09 10.39 12.34
C ALA A 117 -5.49 11.45 13.31
N PRO A 118 -4.22 11.32 13.78
CA PRO A 118 -3.62 12.35 14.62
C PRO A 118 -3.65 13.74 13.99
N ASP A 119 -3.45 13.87 12.66
CA ASP A 119 -3.51 15.19 12.00
C ASP A 119 -4.90 15.82 12.07
N PHE A 120 -5.94 15.03 11.79
CA PHE A 120 -7.33 15.51 11.78
C PHE A 120 -7.84 15.88 13.18
N LEU A 121 -7.24 15.29 14.21
CA LEU A 121 -7.61 15.49 15.61
C LEU A 121 -6.65 16.42 16.36
N GLY A 122 -5.59 16.90 15.72
CA GLY A 122 -4.65 17.88 16.29
C GLY A 122 -3.62 17.29 17.25
N TYR A 123 -3.21 16.03 17.05
CA TYR A 123 -2.20 15.35 17.85
C TYR A 123 -0.89 15.16 17.08
N GLU A 124 0.24 15.22 17.80
CA GLU A 124 1.58 15.03 17.23
C GLU A 124 1.84 13.57 16.80
N SER A 125 1.15 12.61 17.41
CA SER A 125 1.30 11.19 17.11
C SER A 125 0.08 10.37 17.54
N GLY A 126 -0.05 9.15 17.00
CA GLY A 126 -1.05 8.19 17.47
C GLY A 126 -0.89 7.81 18.95
N ILE A 127 0.32 7.91 19.51
CA ILE A 127 0.58 7.66 20.93
C ILE A 127 0.01 8.79 21.79
N ALA A 128 0.25 10.04 21.40
CA ALA A 128 -0.32 11.20 22.09
C ALA A 128 -1.85 11.17 22.02
N MET A 129 -2.39 10.85 20.84
CA MET A 129 -3.83 10.69 20.61
C MET A 129 -4.46 9.61 21.51
N ALA A 130 -3.72 8.57 21.89
CA ALA A 130 -4.24 7.47 22.70
C ALA A 130 -4.67 7.88 24.12
N ALA A 131 -4.17 9.01 24.64
CA ALA A 131 -4.58 9.52 25.94
C ALA A 131 -6.07 9.93 25.96
N ASP A 132 -6.52 10.56 24.88
CA ASP A 132 -7.88 11.09 24.76
C ASP A 132 -8.81 10.20 23.92
N HIS A 133 -8.24 9.46 22.96
CA HIS A 133 -8.95 8.54 22.07
C HIS A 133 -8.48 7.07 22.21
N PRO A 134 -8.44 6.50 23.43
CA PRO A 134 -7.92 5.14 23.63
C PRO A 134 -8.77 4.10 22.90
N HIS A 135 -10.08 4.31 22.79
CA HIS A 135 -10.96 3.39 22.08
C HIS A 135 -10.60 3.27 20.59
N GLU A 136 -10.37 4.41 19.93
CA GLU A 136 -10.03 4.46 18.51
C GLU A 136 -8.67 3.81 18.25
N VAL A 137 -7.66 4.14 19.05
CA VAL A 137 -6.32 3.54 18.93
C VAL A 137 -6.35 2.03 19.18
N ASN A 138 -7.05 1.57 20.22
CA ASN A 138 -7.17 0.14 20.50
C ASN A 138 -7.95 -0.61 19.42
N ARG A 139 -8.99 -0.01 18.83
CA ARG A 139 -9.72 -0.59 17.70
C ARG A 139 -8.77 -0.79 16.51
N GLY A 140 -7.99 0.22 16.16
CA GLY A 140 -6.99 0.15 15.10
C GLY A 140 -5.93 -0.91 15.33
N LEU A 141 -5.35 -0.96 16.53
CA LEU A 141 -4.34 -1.96 16.89
C LEU A 141 -4.89 -3.40 16.85
N ARG A 142 -6.14 -3.60 17.27
CA ARG A 142 -6.78 -4.92 17.22
C ARG A 142 -7.12 -5.34 15.78
N LEU A 143 -7.64 -4.43 14.95
CA LEU A 143 -7.81 -4.67 13.51
C LEU A 143 -6.47 -5.02 12.85
N LYS A 144 -5.42 -4.25 13.15
CA LYS A 144 -4.07 -4.54 12.65
C LYS A 144 -3.60 -5.94 13.04
N LYS A 145 -3.85 -6.33 14.29
CA LYS A 145 -3.55 -7.68 14.77
C LYS A 145 -4.28 -8.77 13.97
N HIS A 146 -5.54 -8.55 13.58
CA HIS A 146 -6.29 -9.52 12.77
C HIS A 146 -5.67 -9.72 11.39
N GLY A 147 -5.32 -8.63 10.71
CA GLY A 147 -4.61 -8.71 9.43
C GLY A 147 -3.29 -9.49 9.57
N ASN A 148 -2.48 -9.15 10.59
CA ASN A 148 -1.24 -9.87 10.91
C ASN A 148 -1.48 -11.38 11.18
N GLN A 149 -2.50 -11.75 11.96
CA GLN A 149 -2.82 -13.15 12.25
C GLN A 149 -3.20 -13.94 10.98
N LEU A 150 -3.90 -13.29 10.05
CA LEU A 150 -4.23 -13.90 8.77
C LEU A 150 -2.99 -14.12 7.90
N LEU A 151 -2.07 -13.13 7.88
CA LEU A 151 -0.77 -13.25 7.24
C LEU A 151 0.10 -14.33 7.90
N GLU A 152 0.05 -14.52 9.21
CA GLU A 152 0.76 -15.62 9.88
C GLU A 152 0.22 -16.99 9.48
N VAL A 153 -1.11 -17.17 9.48
CA VAL A 153 -1.73 -18.45 9.14
C VAL A 153 -1.51 -18.84 7.68
N LEU A 154 -1.63 -17.87 6.76
CA LEU A 154 -1.50 -18.12 5.32
C LEU A 154 -0.08 -17.95 4.79
N GLY A 155 0.64 -16.98 5.31
CA GLY A 155 1.97 -16.55 4.86
C GLY A 155 3.13 -17.10 5.69
N GLY A 156 2.85 -17.71 6.85
CA GLY A 156 3.82 -18.23 7.80
C GLY A 156 4.43 -17.17 8.73
N ARG A 157 4.33 -15.89 8.37
CA ARG A 157 4.84 -14.73 9.12
C ARG A 157 3.95 -13.51 8.86
N ALA A 158 3.76 -12.67 9.87
CA ALA A 158 3.03 -11.40 9.72
C ALA A 158 3.76 -10.41 8.79
N ILE A 159 5.10 -10.39 8.84
CA ILE A 159 5.94 -9.48 8.04
C ILE A 159 6.90 -10.31 7.21
N HIS A 160 6.96 -9.98 5.92
CA HIS A 160 7.66 -10.72 4.88
C HIS A 160 7.28 -12.21 4.91
N PRO A 161 6.04 -12.56 4.51
CA PRO A 161 5.60 -13.94 4.40
C PRO A 161 6.59 -14.80 3.63
N ILE A 162 6.67 -16.09 3.95
CA ILE A 162 7.62 -17.03 3.32
C ILE A 162 6.91 -18.22 2.67
N ASN A 163 5.58 -18.25 2.72
CA ASN A 163 4.80 -19.39 2.28
C ASN A 163 4.28 -19.27 0.83
N VAL A 164 4.37 -18.08 0.23
CA VAL A 164 3.95 -17.82 -1.15
C VAL A 164 4.91 -18.51 -2.13
N ALA A 165 4.37 -19.20 -3.13
CA ALA A 165 5.15 -19.86 -4.17
C ALA A 165 4.48 -19.74 -5.55
N VAL A 166 5.26 -19.97 -6.61
CA VAL A 166 4.72 -20.19 -7.96
C VAL A 166 3.80 -21.41 -7.94
N GLY A 167 2.60 -21.27 -8.48
CA GLY A 167 1.54 -22.28 -8.44
C GLY A 167 0.71 -22.30 -7.16
N GLY A 168 1.09 -21.55 -6.12
CA GLY A 168 0.28 -21.44 -4.89
C GLY A 168 1.09 -21.12 -3.64
N PHE A 169 1.22 -22.11 -2.75
CA PHE A 169 1.86 -21.98 -1.44
C PHE A 169 2.72 -23.21 -1.13
N TYR A 170 3.81 -23.05 -0.37
CA TYR A 170 4.60 -24.18 0.12
C TYR A 170 3.80 -25.08 1.08
N ARG A 171 2.87 -24.48 1.84
CA ARG A 171 1.95 -25.17 2.76
C ARG A 171 0.55 -24.56 2.68
N ALA A 172 -0.48 -25.38 2.51
CA ALA A 172 -1.86 -24.93 2.69
C ALA A 172 -2.25 -24.85 4.18
N PRO A 173 -3.07 -23.87 4.60
CA PRO A 173 -3.57 -23.79 5.97
C PRO A 173 -4.51 -24.96 6.28
N ARG A 174 -4.55 -25.40 7.54
CA ARG A 174 -5.56 -26.36 8.01
C ARG A 174 -6.87 -25.64 8.25
N ARG A 175 -7.99 -26.35 8.08
CA ARG A 175 -9.34 -25.81 8.34
C ARG A 175 -9.48 -25.25 9.75
N GLU A 176 -8.93 -25.95 10.75
CA GLU A 176 -8.98 -25.55 12.15
C GLU A 176 -8.24 -24.23 12.42
N GLU A 177 -7.13 -23.98 11.71
CA GLU A 177 -6.33 -22.75 11.84
C GLU A 177 -7.13 -21.54 11.35
N LEU A 178 -7.85 -21.69 10.23
CA LEU A 178 -8.74 -20.64 9.71
C LEU A 178 -9.99 -20.47 10.57
N ALA A 179 -10.60 -21.58 11.02
CA ALA A 179 -11.80 -21.54 11.84
C ALA A 179 -11.56 -20.85 13.19
N ALA A 180 -10.35 -21.00 13.76
CA ALA A 180 -9.97 -20.34 15.00
C ALA A 180 -9.93 -18.81 14.91
N LEU A 181 -9.80 -18.24 13.70
CA LEU A 181 -9.80 -16.78 13.49
C LEU A 181 -11.22 -16.19 13.45
N ILE A 182 -12.24 -16.98 13.10
CA ILE A 182 -13.59 -16.49 12.82
C ILE A 182 -14.18 -15.64 13.95
N PRO A 183 -14.15 -16.05 15.24
CA PRO A 183 -14.77 -15.27 16.31
C PRO A 183 -14.19 -13.86 16.46
N ASP A 184 -12.89 -13.71 16.24
CA ASP A 184 -12.22 -12.41 16.32
C ASP A 184 -12.53 -11.55 15.08
N PHE A 185 -12.66 -12.19 13.91
CA PHE A 185 -13.02 -11.53 12.65
C PHE A 185 -14.49 -11.09 12.59
N GLU A 186 -15.41 -11.76 13.30
CA GLU A 186 -16.79 -11.30 13.47
C GLU A 186 -16.84 -9.94 14.19
N TRP A 187 -16.02 -9.77 15.24
CA TRP A 187 -15.81 -8.45 15.85
C TRP A 187 -15.12 -7.50 14.87
N GLY A 188 -14.10 -7.98 14.15
CA GLY A 188 -13.32 -7.19 13.18
C GLY A 188 -14.17 -6.57 12.08
N LEU A 189 -15.19 -7.27 11.58
CA LEU A 189 -16.12 -6.74 10.58
C LEU A 189 -16.86 -5.51 11.11
N GLN A 190 -17.45 -5.61 12.30
CA GLN A 190 -18.16 -4.48 12.91
C GLN A 190 -17.19 -3.33 13.22
N ALA A 191 -16.00 -3.64 13.73
CA ALA A 191 -14.96 -2.65 14.01
C ALA A 191 -14.48 -1.92 12.73
N ALA A 192 -14.40 -2.60 11.59
CA ALA A 192 -14.08 -1.98 10.30
C ALA A 192 -15.19 -1.03 9.85
N ILE A 193 -16.46 -1.44 9.98
CA ILE A 193 -17.62 -0.57 9.70
C ILE A 193 -17.60 0.67 10.60
N ASP A 194 -17.37 0.50 11.89
CA ASP A 194 -17.32 1.63 12.84
C ASP A 194 -16.12 2.54 12.55
N THR A 195 -14.99 1.97 12.10
CA THR A 195 -13.85 2.76 11.61
C THR A 195 -14.26 3.62 10.42
N THR A 196 -14.98 3.09 9.43
CA THR A 196 -15.41 3.88 8.27
C THR A 196 -16.33 5.03 8.66
N ARG A 197 -17.24 4.82 9.63
CA ARG A 197 -18.12 5.86 10.16
C ARG A 197 -17.33 6.95 10.88
N TRP A 198 -16.43 6.54 11.77
CA TRP A 198 -15.57 7.48 12.49
C TRP A 198 -14.68 8.30 11.55
N VAL A 199 -14.07 7.67 10.55
CA VAL A 199 -13.26 8.38 9.54
C VAL A 199 -14.09 9.38 8.74
N ALA A 200 -15.35 9.07 8.43
CA ALA A 200 -16.25 9.98 7.73
C ALA A 200 -16.65 11.22 8.56
N GLU A 201 -16.45 11.20 9.88
CA GLU A 201 -16.68 12.34 10.77
C GLU A 201 -15.46 13.28 10.86
N LEU A 202 -14.28 12.83 10.39
CA LEU A 202 -13.07 13.66 10.39
C LEU A 202 -13.23 14.84 9.43
N LYS A 203 -12.82 16.02 9.88
CA LYS A 203 -12.89 17.25 9.08
C LYS A 203 -11.77 17.27 8.04
N CYS A 204 -12.05 16.76 6.85
CA CYS A 204 -11.16 16.87 5.71
C CYS A 204 -11.39 18.20 4.96
N PRO A 205 -10.34 18.91 4.53
CA PRO A 205 -10.52 20.06 3.66
C PRO A 205 -11.11 19.63 2.30
N ASP A 206 -12.05 20.41 1.78
CA ASP A 206 -12.52 20.24 0.40
C ASP A 206 -11.35 20.49 -0.55
N PHE A 207 -10.91 19.44 -1.23
CA PHE A 207 -9.85 19.51 -2.23
C PHE A 207 -10.25 18.70 -3.46
N GLU A 208 -10.61 19.41 -4.52
CA GLU A 208 -10.87 18.82 -5.83
C GLU A 208 -9.82 19.30 -6.81
N ARG A 209 -9.25 18.35 -7.56
CA ARG A 209 -8.38 18.65 -8.69
C ARG A 209 -8.65 17.64 -9.79
N ALA A 210 -8.65 18.14 -11.03
CA ALA A 210 -8.71 17.27 -12.20
C ALA A 210 -7.44 16.41 -12.25
N TYR A 211 -7.60 15.13 -11.95
CA TYR A 211 -6.57 14.09 -12.03
C TYR A 211 -7.10 12.93 -12.87
N ASP A 212 -6.22 12.35 -13.68
CA ASP A 212 -6.49 11.04 -14.27
C ASP A 212 -6.29 10.00 -13.18
N MET A 213 -7.38 9.47 -12.63
CA MET A 213 -7.33 8.44 -11.61
C MET A 213 -7.29 7.09 -12.30
N VAL A 214 -6.29 6.28 -11.96
CA VAL A 214 -6.04 4.97 -12.56
C VAL A 214 -6.23 3.89 -11.51
N ALA A 215 -6.97 2.84 -11.83
CA ALA A 215 -7.18 1.70 -10.95
C ALA A 215 -7.30 0.40 -11.74
N LEU A 216 -7.12 -0.73 -11.05
CA LEU A 216 -7.55 -2.01 -11.58
C LEU A 216 -9.06 -2.16 -11.47
N VAL A 217 -9.68 -2.70 -12.51
CA VAL A 217 -11.09 -3.07 -12.53
C VAL A 217 -11.23 -4.53 -12.94
N HIS A 218 -12.04 -5.26 -12.17
CA HIS A 218 -12.39 -6.65 -12.44
C HIS A 218 -13.91 -6.76 -12.50
N PRO A 219 -14.49 -7.53 -13.45
CA PRO A 219 -15.94 -7.56 -13.68
C PRO A 219 -16.76 -8.05 -12.47
N ASP A 220 -16.22 -9.02 -11.72
CA ASP A 220 -16.99 -9.74 -10.70
C ASP A 220 -16.57 -9.44 -9.25
N GLU A 221 -15.47 -8.72 -9.02
CA GLU A 221 -14.95 -8.51 -7.68
C GLU A 221 -14.12 -7.23 -7.56
N TYR A 222 -13.88 -6.78 -6.33
CA TYR A 222 -12.91 -5.72 -6.09
C TYR A 222 -11.52 -6.19 -6.54
N ALA A 223 -10.88 -5.45 -7.44
CA ALA A 223 -9.62 -5.83 -8.06
C ALA A 223 -8.44 -5.62 -7.09
N PHE A 224 -7.75 -6.71 -6.77
CA PHE A 224 -6.48 -6.67 -6.04
C PHE A 224 -5.31 -7.12 -6.92
N ASN A 225 -5.50 -8.29 -7.55
CA ASN A 225 -4.44 -9.07 -8.19
C ASN A 225 -4.57 -9.13 -9.71
N GLU A 226 -5.79 -8.99 -10.21
CA GLU A 226 -6.19 -9.30 -11.58
C GLU A 226 -7.21 -8.25 -12.01
N GLY A 227 -7.22 -7.92 -13.29
CA GLY A 227 -8.15 -6.96 -13.85
C GLY A 227 -7.56 -6.25 -15.05
N ARG A 228 -8.22 -5.17 -15.42
CA ARG A 228 -7.81 -4.25 -16.48
C ARG A 228 -7.45 -2.92 -15.85
N VAL A 229 -6.48 -2.21 -16.44
CA VAL A 229 -6.09 -0.88 -16.00
C VAL A 229 -7.07 0.11 -16.62
N VAL A 230 -7.87 0.75 -15.78
CA VAL A 230 -8.93 1.67 -16.19
C VAL A 230 -8.65 3.06 -15.62
N SER A 231 -8.96 4.11 -16.38
CA SER A 231 -8.76 5.50 -15.96
C SER A 231 -10.04 6.35 -16.05
N THR A 232 -10.12 7.43 -15.28
CA THR A 232 -11.24 8.39 -15.34
C THR A 232 -11.31 9.17 -16.65
N THR A 233 -10.22 9.19 -17.43
CA THR A 233 -10.18 9.72 -18.80
C THR A 233 -10.68 8.74 -19.87
N GLY A 234 -11.15 7.55 -19.48
CA GLY A 234 -11.78 6.58 -20.37
C GLY A 234 -10.84 5.53 -20.96
N ARG A 235 -9.61 5.42 -20.45
CA ARG A 235 -8.70 4.32 -20.85
C ARG A 235 -9.16 3.02 -20.20
N ASP A 236 -9.02 1.92 -20.94
CA ASP A 236 -9.31 0.58 -20.47
C ASP A 236 -8.40 -0.39 -21.25
N VAL A 237 -7.30 -0.82 -20.63
CA VAL A 237 -6.26 -1.66 -21.25
C VAL A 237 -5.93 -2.88 -20.39
N PRO A 238 -5.50 -4.01 -20.98
CA PRO A 238 -4.95 -5.10 -20.19
C PRO A 238 -3.66 -4.65 -19.49
N VAL A 239 -3.36 -5.21 -18.32
CA VAL A 239 -2.14 -4.90 -17.54
C VAL A 239 -0.86 -5.12 -18.36
N THR A 240 -0.86 -6.06 -19.30
CA THR A 240 0.27 -6.34 -20.21
C THR A 240 0.61 -5.20 -21.15
N GLU A 241 -0.27 -4.22 -21.32
CA GLU A 241 -0.06 -3.03 -22.14
C GLU A 241 0.28 -1.79 -21.29
N TYR A 242 0.47 -1.93 -19.97
CA TYR A 242 0.72 -0.80 -19.07
C TYR A 242 1.89 0.09 -19.55
N GLU A 243 3.04 -0.49 -19.86
CA GLU A 243 4.24 0.25 -20.31
C GLU A 243 4.08 0.89 -21.71
N GLN A 244 3.04 0.56 -22.46
CA GLN A 244 2.72 1.21 -23.74
C GLN A 244 1.89 2.48 -23.56
N ILE A 245 1.35 2.68 -22.36
CA ILE A 245 0.42 3.76 -22.02
C ILE A 245 1.04 4.71 -20.99
N TYR A 246 1.84 4.19 -20.07
CA TYR A 246 2.47 4.97 -19.02
C TYR A 246 3.98 4.95 -19.19
N GLU A 247 4.59 6.13 -19.16
CA GLU A 247 6.04 6.32 -19.20
C GLU A 247 6.51 6.81 -17.83
N GLU A 248 7.66 6.30 -17.40
CA GLU A 248 8.33 6.73 -16.18
C GLU A 248 9.54 7.59 -16.51
N VAL A 249 9.64 8.76 -15.86
CA VAL A 249 10.75 9.70 -16.05
C VAL A 249 11.42 10.07 -14.75
N HIS A 250 12.73 10.29 -14.85
CA HIS A 250 13.51 10.84 -13.76
C HIS A 250 13.29 12.35 -13.64
N VAL A 251 13.21 12.82 -12.40
CA VAL A 251 13.31 14.24 -12.07
C VAL A 251 14.54 14.51 -11.22
N PRO A 252 15.20 15.67 -11.32
CA PRO A 252 16.48 15.91 -10.65
C PRO A 252 16.44 15.86 -9.12
N HIS A 253 15.27 16.06 -8.53
CA HIS A 253 15.08 16.23 -7.09
C HIS A 253 14.52 14.99 -6.37
N SER A 254 14.32 13.88 -7.07
CA SER A 254 13.75 12.68 -6.46
C SER A 254 14.34 11.40 -7.03
N THR A 255 14.53 10.42 -6.15
CA THR A 255 14.85 9.04 -6.52
C THR A 255 13.61 8.26 -6.95
N SER A 256 12.40 8.71 -6.59
CA SER A 256 11.16 8.19 -7.16
C SER A 256 10.99 8.66 -8.59
N LEU A 257 10.59 7.75 -9.46
CA LEU A 257 10.19 8.09 -10.82
C LEU A 257 8.85 8.83 -10.82
N HIS A 258 8.65 9.67 -11.82
CA HIS A 258 7.37 10.28 -12.11
C HIS A 258 6.74 9.53 -13.27
N SER A 259 5.54 9.00 -13.08
CA SER A 259 4.78 8.34 -14.15
C SER A 259 3.77 9.31 -14.75
N HIS A 260 3.73 9.39 -16.08
CA HIS A 260 2.72 10.12 -16.83
C HIS A 260 2.18 9.27 -17.96
N THR A 261 0.97 9.62 -18.40
CA THR A 261 0.38 8.96 -19.56
C THR A 261 0.94 9.52 -20.86
N LEU A 262 1.20 8.63 -21.82
CA LEU A 262 1.59 8.95 -23.19
C LEU A 262 0.45 9.59 -24.00
#